data_AF-A0AA43HEI0-F1
#
_entry.id   AF-A0AA43HEI0-F1
#
_cell.length_a   1.000
_cell.length_b   1.000
_cell.length_c   1.000
_cell.angle_alpha   90.00
_cell.angle_beta   90.00
_cell.angle_gamma   90.00
#
_symmetry.space_group_name_H-M   'P 1'
#
loop_
_entity.id
_entity.type
_entity.pdbx_description
1 polymer ?
#
loop_
_entity_poly.entity_id
_entity_poly.type
_entity_poly.pdbx_seq_one_letter_code
_entity_poly.pdbx_strand_id
1 'polypeptide(L)' 'MYELLYQSGLEGWVSLGIQKAASKELFYENIPSKALLWLRNRSRGREEHVFFLQDEEQVFAYDL' A
#
# COMPACT_ATOMS: atom_id res chain seq x y z
N MET A 1 12.57 -4.67 1.30
CA MET A 1 11.46 -4.79 2.28
C MET A 1 10.42 -3.77 1.90
N TYR A 2 9.16 -4.18 1.86
CA TYR A 2 8.03 -3.34 1.52
C TYR A 2 7.11 -3.22 2.73
N GLU A 3 6.63 -2.02 2.98
CA GLU A 3 5.63 -1.74 4.00
C GLU A 3 4.38 -1.22 3.30
N LEU A 4 3.22 -1.83 3.59
CA LEU A 4 1.95 -1.31 3.11
C LEU A 4 1.33 -0.47 4.22
N LEU A 5 0.89 0.74 3.88
CA LEU A 5 0.18 1.63 4.79
C LEU A 5 -1.21 1.94 4.23
N TYR A 6 -2.15 2.20 5.11
CA TYR A 6 -3.45 2.79 4.75
C TYR A 6 -3.63 4.13 5.47
N GLN A 7 -4.39 5.04 4.87
CA GLN A 7 -4.70 6.32 5.48
C GLN A 7 -5.93 6.19 6.41
N SER A 8 -5.73 6.37 7.72
CA SER A 8 -6.75 6.38 8.78
C SER A 8 -7.15 7.82 9.19
N GLY A 9 -7.39 8.70 8.22
CA GLY A 9 -7.85 10.07 8.47
C GLY A 9 -6.92 10.88 9.37
N LEU A 10 -7.40 11.26 10.57
CA LEU A 10 -6.64 12.05 11.54
C LEU A 10 -5.48 11.27 12.18
N GLU A 11 -5.56 9.94 12.23
CA GLU A 11 -4.47 9.09 12.75
C GLU A 11 -3.31 8.98 11.75
N GLY A 12 -3.53 9.41 10.50
CA GLY A 12 -2.52 9.36 9.46
C GLY A 12 -2.29 7.94 8.94
N TRP A 13 -1.08 7.71 8.43
CA TRP A 13 -0.70 6.45 7.83
C TRP A 13 -0.50 5.35 8.88
N VAL A 14 -1.30 4.31 8.81
CA VAL A 14 -1.23 3.14 9.68
C VAL A 14 -0.67 1.95 8.89
N SER A 15 0.33 1.28 9.47
CA SER A 15 1.00 0.14 8.84
C SER A 15 0.11 -1.11 8.85
N LEU A 16 0.01 -1.77 7.70
CA LEU A 16 -0.55 -3.12 7.52
C LEU A 16 0.53 -4.21 7.59
N GLY A 17 1.77 -3.82 7.89
CA GLY A 17 2.90 -4.73 8.07
C GLY A 17 4.00 -4.58 7.03
N ILE A 18 5.12 -5.26 7.31
CA ILE A 18 6.33 -5.24 6.50
C ILE A 18 6.58 -6.63 5.94
N GLN A 19 6.84 -6.72 4.63
CA GLN A 19 7.17 -7.96 3.95
C GLN A 19 8.52 -7.85 3.22
N LYS A 20 9.25 -8.96 3.17
CA LYS A 20 10.40 -9.10 2.29
C LYS A 20 9.91 -9.76 1.00
N ALA A 21 9.89 -9.01 -0.10
CA ALA A 21 9.52 -9.56 -1.41
C ALA A 21 10.43 -10.73 -1.76
N ALA A 22 9.82 -11.90 -1.95
CA ALA A 22 10.47 -13.10 -2.50
C ALA A 22 10.19 -13.23 -4.01
N SER A 23 9.15 -12.56 -4.51
CA SER A 23 8.73 -12.52 -5.91
C SER A 23 8.31 -11.09 -6.31
N LYS A 24 7.62 -10.94 -7.44
CA LYS A 24 7.05 -9.65 -7.90
C LYS A 24 5.73 -9.29 -7.21
N GLU A 25 5.18 -10.18 -6.41
CA GLU A 25 3.87 -10.03 -5.76
C GLU A 25 4.03 -9.95 -4.24
N LEU A 26 3.08 -9.26 -3.59
CA LEU A 26 2.99 -9.13 -2.14
C LEU A 26 1.53 -9.36 -1.73
N PHE A 27 1.31 -10.09 -0.64
CA PHE A 27 -0.02 -10.47 -0.18
C PHE A 27 -0.26 -9.87 1.20
N TYR A 28 -1.15 -8.88 1.29
CA TYR A 28 -1.54 -8.27 2.56
C TYR A 28 -3.00 -8.63 2.88
N GLU A 29 -3.25 -8.97 4.14
CA GLU A 29 -4.59 -9.35 4.63
C GLU A 29 -5.23 -8.21 5.42
N ASN A 30 -6.55 -8.28 5.61
CA ASN A 30 -7.32 -7.34 6.43
C ASN A 30 -7.20 -5.87 6.00
N ILE A 31 -7.02 -5.63 4.69
CA ILE A 31 -6.98 -4.28 4.13
C ILE A 31 -8.36 -3.64 4.25
N PRO A 32 -8.51 -2.45 4.86
CA PRO A 32 -9.80 -1.78 4.93
C PRO A 32 -10.35 -1.45 3.54
N SER A 33 -11.65 -1.67 3.34
CA SER A 33 -12.32 -1.41 2.06
C SER A 33 -12.26 0.08 1.69
N LYS A 34 -11.99 0.38 0.42
CA LYS A 34 -11.93 1.76 -0.12
C LYS A 34 -10.90 2.66 0.57
N ALA A 35 -9.86 2.09 1.17
CA ALA A 35 -8.78 2.86 1.77
C ALA A 35 -7.81 3.37 0.72
N LEU A 36 -7.25 4.57 0.96
CA LEU A 36 -6.06 5.04 0.24
C LEU A 36 -4.84 4.32 0.80
N LEU A 37 -4.09 3.68 -0.08
CA LEU A 37 -2.96 2.81 0.24
C LEU A 37 -1.65 3.41 -0.23
N TRP A 38 -0.57 3.06 0.46
CA TRP A 38 0.78 3.48 0.13
C TRP A 38 1.76 2.33 0.33
N LEU A 39 2.43 1.89 -0.74
CA LEU A 39 3.45 0.85 -0.68
C LEU A 39 4.85 1.50 -0.62
N ARG A 40 5.56 1.35 0.50
CA ARG A 40 6.88 1.95 0.71
C ARG A 40 7.99 0.94 0.56
N ASN A 41 8.92 1.16 -0.38
CA ASN A 41 10.13 0.35 -0.49
C ASN A 41 11.20 0.84 0.51
N ARG A 42 11.31 0.14 1.65
CA ARG A 42 12.27 0.48 2.72
C ARG A 42 13.73 0.18 2.39
N SER A 43 14.01 -0.51 1.29
CA SER A 43 15.37 -0.92 0.91
C SER A 43 16.03 -0.02 -0.13
N ARG A 44 15.25 0.68 -0.95
CA ARG A 44 15.77 1.48 -2.07
C ARG A 44 15.52 2.97 -1.94
N GLY A 45 14.87 3.42 -0.86
CA GLY A 45 14.57 4.84 -0.63
C GLY A 45 13.64 5.46 -1.67
N ARG A 46 13.00 4.65 -2.51
CA ARG A 46 12.02 5.08 -3.52
C ARG A 46 10.63 4.79 -2.99
N GLU A 47 9.83 5.83 -2.85
CA GLU A 47 8.44 5.74 -2.42
C GLU A 47 7.56 5.51 -3.65
N GLU A 48 6.60 4.58 -3.57
CA GLU A 48 5.60 4.42 -4.63
C GLU A 48 4.51 5.49 -4.47
N HIS A 49 3.75 5.75 -5.54
CA HIS A 49 2.57 6.61 -5.47
C HIS A 49 1.44 5.94 -4.66
N VAL A 50 0.57 6.75 -4.07
CA VAL A 50 -0.64 6.28 -3.38
C VAL A 50 -1.65 5.71 -4.39
N PHE A 51 -2.40 4.70 -3.97
CA PHE A 51 -3.34 3.96 -4.82
C PHE A 51 -4.57 3.48 -4.04
N PHE A 52 -5.59 3.03 -4.76
CA PHE A 52 -6.75 2.32 -4.24
C PHE A 52 -6.70 0.86 -4.72
N LEU A 53 -7.33 -0.03 -3.95
CA LEU A 53 -7.70 -1.36 -4.44
C LEU A 53 -9.15 -1.32 -4.92
N GLN A 54 -9.35 -1.59 -6.21
CA GLN A 54 -10.66 -1.73 -6.84
C GLN A 54 -10.67 -3.03 -7.63
N ASP A 55 -11.68 -3.88 -7.38
CA ASP A 55 -11.81 -5.20 -8.03
C ASP A 55 -10.52 -6.05 -7.95
N GLU A 56 -9.85 -5.99 -6.79
CA GLU A 56 -8.54 -6.64 -6.51
C GLU A 56 -7.35 -6.08 -7.31
N GLU A 57 -7.57 -5.05 -8.13
CA GLU A 57 -6.54 -4.38 -8.91
C GLU A 57 -6.09 -3.05 -8.27
N GLN A 58 -4.84 -2.69 -8.51
CA GLN A 58 -4.25 -1.44 -8.07
C GLN A 58 -4.63 -0.31 -9.05
N VAL A 59 -5.35 0.70 -8.54
CA VAL A 59 -5.75 1.90 -9.30
C VAL A 59 -5.08 3.13 -8.69
N PHE A 60 -4.30 3.88 -9.46
CA PHE A 60 -3.62 5.07 -8.94
C PHE A 60 -4.53 6.29 -8.94
N ALA A 61 -4.32 7.19 -7.97
CA ALA A 61 -5.18 8.36 -7.77
C ALA A 61 -5.16 9.38 -8.93
N TYR A 62 -4.20 9.31 -9.86
CA TYR A 62 -4.16 10.15 -11.06
C TYR A 62 -4.85 9.53 -12.27
N ASP A 63 -5.29 8.27 -12.18
CA ASP A 63 -6.08 7.58 -13.21
C ASP A 63 -7.59 7.88 -13.07
N LEU A 64 -7.98 8.59 -12.01
CA LEU A 64 -9.33 9.08 -11.70
C LEU A 64 -9.48 10.56 -12.08
#